data_AF-E2SDZ0-F1
#
_entry.id   AF-E2SDZ0-F1
#
_cell.length_a   1.000
_cell.length_b   1.000
_cell.length_c   1.000
_cell.angle_alpha   90.00
_cell.angle_beta   90.00
_cell.angle_gamma   90.00
#
_symmetry.space_group_name_H-M   'P 1'
#
loop_
_entity.id
_entity.type
_entity.pdbx_description
1 polymer ?
#
loop_
_entity_poly.entity_id
_entity_poly.type
_entity_poly.pdbx_seq_one_letter_code
_entity_poly.pdbx_strand_id
1 'polypeptide(L)'
;MPEVSCYFAGQDEPRRLHREHDDECPDDSACRGCAACPEDHCVVCTVAHSDDQHPLTCAACVAAFREDLDQVVRLSGGLLAHAVLGSGGRLARSPIPGGEAMVLMGPGTQPHGRAWYAEQPQGKRDHSHRDDERETDSATLGLTLAQIEDDWREVLQIPAADNELHSVGSAAAFLDQHLSRMAQIEAGDFPSNASDVATLRHTLEDVLGDGARDEPGAPCVHCGFSLVRKSAKPKLCRHRRLRDEVAQMSGEPRFSLLDLLRAYPALAFEHEACGDQGGSRDRWECLRCRRRYSEDQYRFAVGVTYLGHSPALTAAELERKIGTPATQIRVWGSRGLVAKRGRDEHGVWRYDVAEVESRVRQLEEEQRAGQEAARLAAATRNTPKRGVA
;
A
#
# COMPACT_ATOMS: atom_id res chain seq x y z
N MET A 1 -32.81 9.67 -27.74
CA MET A 1 -33.24 8.38 -27.17
C MET A 1 -32.97 8.45 -25.67
N PRO A 2 -33.83 7.89 -24.80
CA PRO A 2 -33.51 7.83 -23.38
C PRO A 2 -32.18 7.10 -23.18
N GLU A 3 -31.31 7.61 -22.30
CA GLU A 3 -30.06 6.92 -21.94
C GLU A 3 -30.42 5.59 -21.29
N VAL A 4 -30.02 4.51 -21.94
CA VAL A 4 -30.13 3.16 -21.38
C VAL A 4 -29.15 3.08 -20.21
N SER A 5 -29.67 2.89 -19.01
CA SER A 5 -28.84 2.74 -17.80
C SER A 5 -28.77 1.27 -17.41
N CYS A 6 -27.54 0.74 -17.32
CA CYS A 6 -27.27 -0.64 -16.93
C CYS A 6 -26.39 -0.70 -15.66
N TYR A 7 -26.41 -1.83 -14.96
CA TYR A 7 -25.72 -2.01 -13.69
C TYR A 7 -25.04 -3.39 -13.56
N PHE A 8 -24.08 -3.49 -12.63
CA PHE A 8 -23.40 -4.76 -12.31
C PHE A 8 -24.26 -5.69 -11.46
N ALA A 9 -24.47 -6.91 -11.95
CA ALA A 9 -25.09 -7.97 -11.17
C ALA A 9 -24.07 -8.72 -10.29
N GLY A 10 -22.82 -8.84 -10.77
CA GLY A 10 -21.68 -9.48 -10.11
C GLY A 10 -20.40 -9.26 -10.93
N GLN A 11 -19.24 -9.68 -10.43
CA GLN A 11 -17.95 -9.53 -11.15
C GLN A 11 -17.90 -10.36 -12.44
N ASP A 12 -18.50 -11.55 -12.43
CA ASP A 12 -18.49 -12.49 -13.55
C ASP A 12 -19.84 -12.60 -14.28
N GLU A 13 -20.78 -11.71 -13.96
CA GLU A 13 -22.11 -11.71 -14.57
C GLU A 13 -22.24 -10.59 -15.62
N PRO A 14 -22.96 -10.83 -16.73
CA PRO A 14 -23.25 -9.77 -17.69
C PRO A 14 -24.02 -8.63 -17.02
N ARG A 15 -23.82 -7.41 -17.50
CA ARG A 15 -24.55 -6.25 -16.98
C ARG A 15 -26.03 -6.38 -17.29
N ARG A 16 -26.85 -5.82 -16.40
CA ARG A 16 -28.31 -5.87 -16.50
C ARG A 16 -28.88 -4.47 -16.72
N LEU A 17 -29.94 -4.39 -17.51
CA LEU A 17 -30.67 -3.15 -17.77
C LEU A 17 -31.53 -2.78 -16.56
N HIS A 18 -31.55 -1.51 -16.17
CA HIS A 18 -32.43 -1.06 -15.09
C HIS A 18 -33.90 -1.16 -15.49
N ARG A 19 -34.70 -1.86 -14.68
CA ARG A 19 -36.16 -2.03 -14.84
C ARG A 19 -36.60 -2.78 -16.10
N GLU A 20 -35.68 -3.46 -16.78
CA GLU A 20 -36.03 -4.41 -17.84
C GLU A 20 -35.81 -5.82 -17.33
N HIS A 21 -36.79 -6.67 -17.59
CA HIS A 21 -36.85 -8.03 -17.06
C HIS A 21 -36.82 -9.02 -18.23
N ASP A 22 -36.18 -10.15 -18.01
CA ASP A 22 -36.37 -11.30 -18.89
C ASP A 22 -37.79 -11.86 -18.71
N ASP A 23 -38.28 -12.59 -19.71
CA ASP A 23 -39.62 -13.22 -19.67
C ASP A 23 -39.75 -14.25 -18.52
N GLU A 24 -38.63 -14.69 -17.95
CA GLU A 24 -38.55 -15.66 -16.87
C GLU A 24 -38.39 -15.02 -15.48
N CYS A 25 -38.51 -13.70 -15.36
CA CYS A 25 -38.30 -13.02 -14.08
C CYS A 25 -39.39 -13.42 -13.08
N PRO A 26 -39.02 -14.03 -11.93
CA PRO A 26 -40.00 -14.57 -10.99
C PRO A 26 -40.76 -13.49 -10.21
N ASP A 27 -40.27 -12.24 -10.20
CA ASP A 27 -40.89 -11.12 -9.47
C ASP A 27 -40.45 -9.76 -10.02
N ASP A 28 -41.27 -9.19 -10.91
CA ASP A 28 -41.08 -7.85 -11.50
C ASP A 28 -41.03 -6.73 -10.45
N SER A 29 -41.59 -6.94 -9.26
CA SER A 29 -41.70 -5.89 -8.25
C SER A 29 -40.46 -5.78 -7.35
N ALA A 30 -39.73 -6.89 -7.17
CA ALA A 30 -38.53 -6.95 -6.32
C ALA A 30 -37.21 -6.93 -7.11
N CYS A 31 -37.23 -7.37 -8.38
CA CYS A 31 -36.05 -7.37 -9.23
C CYS A 31 -35.74 -5.93 -9.71
N ARG A 32 -34.45 -5.53 -9.71
CA ARG A 32 -34.01 -4.20 -10.21
C ARG A 32 -33.84 -4.16 -11.74
N GLY A 33 -34.05 -5.30 -12.39
CA GLY A 33 -33.86 -5.59 -13.80
C GLY A 33 -32.99 -6.84 -13.99
N CYS A 34 -33.45 -7.80 -14.79
CA CYS A 34 -32.70 -9.04 -15.09
C CYS A 34 -32.33 -9.19 -16.56
N ALA A 35 -32.89 -8.38 -17.45
CA ALA A 35 -32.51 -8.40 -18.85
C ALA A 35 -31.03 -8.03 -19.01
N ALA A 36 -30.28 -8.84 -19.75
CA ALA A 36 -28.88 -8.54 -20.08
C ALA A 36 -28.80 -7.29 -20.96
N CYS A 37 -27.80 -6.44 -20.72
CA CYS A 37 -27.53 -5.30 -21.58
C CYS A 37 -27.04 -5.81 -22.96
N PRO A 38 -27.68 -5.43 -24.07
CA PRO A 38 -27.29 -5.89 -25.41
C PRO A 38 -26.10 -5.11 -25.98
N GLU A 39 -25.71 -4.00 -25.34
CA GLU A 39 -24.61 -3.16 -25.79
C GLU A 39 -23.25 -3.70 -25.31
N ASP A 40 -22.22 -3.51 -26.12
CA ASP A 40 -20.84 -3.82 -25.74
C ASP A 40 -20.35 -2.83 -24.68
N HIS A 41 -19.46 -3.29 -23.80
CA HIS A 41 -18.95 -2.50 -22.69
C HIS A 41 -17.44 -2.37 -22.77
N CYS A 42 -16.94 -1.25 -22.23
CA CYS A 42 -15.52 -1.02 -22.12
C CYS A 42 -14.83 -2.15 -21.36
N VAL A 43 -13.82 -2.79 -21.96
CA VAL A 43 -13.08 -3.92 -21.36
C VAL A 43 -12.28 -3.54 -20.10
N VAL A 44 -12.07 -2.24 -19.83
CA VAL A 44 -11.32 -1.73 -18.67
C VAL A 44 -12.25 -1.40 -17.50
N CYS A 45 -13.10 -0.37 -17.65
CA CYS A 45 -13.98 0.02 -16.54
C CYS A 45 -15.22 -0.86 -16.43
N THR A 46 -15.59 -1.58 -17.48
CA THR A 46 -16.81 -2.39 -17.61
C THR A 46 -18.12 -1.60 -17.35
N VAL A 47 -18.05 -0.28 -17.12
CA VAL A 47 -19.18 0.60 -16.80
C VAL A 47 -19.74 1.31 -18.03
N ALA A 48 -18.87 1.90 -18.85
CA ALA A 48 -19.29 2.66 -20.03
C ALA A 48 -19.55 1.71 -21.20
N HIS A 49 -20.58 1.99 -21.99
CA HIS A 49 -20.78 1.33 -23.27
C HIS A 49 -19.65 1.73 -24.24
N SER A 50 -19.20 0.76 -25.04
CA SER A 50 -18.36 1.07 -26.21
C SER A 50 -19.21 1.66 -27.33
N ASP A 51 -18.57 2.43 -28.21
CA ASP A 51 -19.21 3.03 -29.38
C ASP A 51 -18.45 2.66 -30.65
N ASP A 52 -18.97 3.04 -31.82
CA ASP A 52 -18.34 2.75 -33.11
C ASP A 52 -16.91 3.32 -33.24
N GLN A 53 -16.57 4.35 -32.46
CA GLN A 53 -15.22 4.95 -32.45
C GLN A 53 -14.29 4.25 -31.45
N HIS A 54 -14.85 3.58 -30.44
CA HIS A 54 -14.19 2.96 -29.31
C HIS A 54 -14.78 1.58 -29.02
N PRO A 55 -14.69 0.62 -29.96
CA PRO A 55 -15.40 -0.65 -29.87
C PRO A 55 -14.99 -1.51 -28.66
N LEU A 56 -13.77 -1.35 -28.15
CA LEU A 56 -13.26 -2.13 -27.02
C LEU A 56 -13.11 -1.30 -25.74
N THR A 57 -12.46 -0.13 -25.83
CA THR A 57 -12.13 0.68 -24.64
C THR A 57 -12.66 2.10 -24.77
N CYS A 58 -13.48 2.55 -23.83
CA CYS A 58 -14.07 3.88 -23.85
C CYS A 58 -13.02 5.00 -23.72
N ALA A 59 -13.35 6.18 -24.25
CA ALA A 59 -12.47 7.35 -24.22
C ALA A 59 -12.06 7.78 -22.80
N ALA A 60 -12.91 7.56 -21.80
CA ALA A 60 -12.61 7.90 -20.40
C ALA A 60 -11.47 7.04 -19.83
N CYS A 61 -11.47 5.73 -20.08
CA CYS A 61 -10.38 4.84 -19.66
C CYS A 61 -9.07 5.14 -20.40
N VAL A 62 -9.16 5.47 -21.69
CA VAL A 62 -8.00 5.91 -22.47
C VAL A 62 -7.41 7.20 -21.88
N ALA A 63 -8.25 8.18 -21.52
CA ALA A 63 -7.80 9.41 -20.89
C ALA A 63 -7.18 9.17 -19.51
N ALA A 64 -7.78 8.30 -18.69
CA ALA A 64 -7.24 7.91 -17.38
C ALA A 64 -5.86 7.26 -17.50
N PHE A 65 -5.67 6.33 -18.44
CA PHE A 65 -4.36 5.71 -18.70
C PHE A 65 -3.29 6.74 -19.06
N ARG A 66 -3.62 7.71 -19.91
CA ARG A 66 -2.72 8.81 -20.28
C ARG A 66 -2.38 9.69 -19.06
N GLU A 67 -3.37 10.03 -18.25
CA GLU A 67 -3.15 10.78 -17.01
C GLU A 67 -2.23 10.00 -16.07
N ASP A 68 -2.47 8.70 -15.88
CA ASP A 68 -1.64 7.86 -15.04
C ASP A 68 -0.19 7.79 -15.54
N LEU A 69 0.04 7.69 -16.87
CA LEU A 69 1.38 7.75 -17.46
C LEU A 69 2.08 9.10 -17.17
N ASP A 70 1.40 10.23 -17.38
CA ASP A 70 1.97 11.56 -17.08
C ASP A 70 2.33 11.71 -15.60
N GLN A 71 1.46 11.21 -14.72
CA GLN A 71 1.69 11.17 -13.28
C GLN A 71 2.90 10.31 -12.93
N VAL A 72 3.00 9.12 -13.51
CA VAL A 72 4.15 8.22 -13.31
C VAL A 72 5.46 8.90 -13.72
N VAL A 73 5.51 9.50 -14.91
CA VAL A 73 6.69 10.23 -15.38
C VAL A 73 7.04 11.37 -14.42
N ARG A 74 6.04 12.18 -14.03
CA ARG A 74 6.25 13.32 -13.13
C ARG A 74 6.74 12.89 -11.74
N LEU A 75 6.11 11.91 -11.14
CA LEU A 75 6.43 11.40 -9.81
C LEU A 75 7.80 10.69 -9.81
N SER A 76 8.15 9.98 -10.88
CA SER A 76 9.46 9.32 -11.01
C SER A 76 10.65 10.28 -10.82
N GLY A 77 10.50 11.55 -11.23
CA GLY A 77 11.51 12.59 -11.04
C GLY A 77 11.79 12.92 -9.56
N GLY A 78 10.86 12.61 -8.66
CA GLY A 78 11.00 12.80 -7.21
C GLY A 78 11.73 11.68 -6.48
N LEU A 79 11.85 10.49 -7.09
CA LEU A 79 12.37 9.29 -6.42
C LEU A 79 13.82 9.45 -5.95
N LEU A 80 14.68 10.06 -6.75
CA LEU A 80 16.10 10.22 -6.40
C LEU A 80 16.28 11.12 -5.19
N ALA A 81 15.62 12.27 -5.17
CA ALA A 81 15.66 13.19 -4.03
C ALA A 81 15.14 12.48 -2.77
N HIS A 82 14.06 11.72 -2.91
CA HIS A 82 13.43 11.02 -1.81
C HIS A 82 14.31 9.88 -1.24
N ALA A 83 14.98 9.13 -2.11
CA ALA A 83 15.92 8.09 -1.74
C ALA A 83 17.18 8.64 -1.05
N VAL A 84 17.73 9.75 -1.55
CA VAL A 84 18.92 10.41 -0.96
C VAL A 84 18.60 11.02 0.40
N LEU A 85 17.45 11.69 0.53
CA LEU A 85 17.06 12.39 1.76
C LEU A 85 16.49 11.46 2.85
N GLY A 86 16.17 10.20 2.51
CA GLY A 86 15.62 9.22 3.46
C GLY A 86 14.29 9.63 4.10
N SER A 87 13.58 10.58 3.49
CA SER A 87 12.36 11.21 4.01
C SER A 87 11.08 10.39 3.77
N GLY A 88 11.22 9.18 3.25
CA GLY A 88 10.10 8.31 2.92
C GLY A 88 9.45 7.60 4.09
N GLY A 89 8.12 7.62 4.08
CA GLY A 89 7.30 6.77 4.93
C GLY A 89 7.82 5.34 4.87
N ARG A 90 8.25 4.83 6.02
CA ARG A 90 8.71 3.45 6.15
C ARG A 90 7.50 2.53 6.03
N LEU A 91 7.16 2.10 4.82
CA LEU A 91 6.40 0.87 4.67
C LEU A 91 7.28 -0.27 5.23
N ALA A 92 6.71 -1.00 6.18
CA ALA A 92 7.42 -1.49 7.35
C ALA A 92 8.11 -2.85 7.18
N ARG A 93 8.82 -3.12 6.06
CA ARG A 93 9.30 -4.49 5.78
C ARG A 93 10.80 -4.70 5.60
N SER A 94 11.64 -3.67 5.44
CA SER A 94 13.09 -3.77 5.66
C SER A 94 13.78 -2.39 5.60
N PRO A 95 14.75 -2.09 6.48
CA PRO A 95 15.49 -0.83 6.45
C PRO A 95 16.58 -0.88 5.36
N ILE A 96 16.19 -0.79 4.09
CA ILE A 96 17.13 -0.52 3.00
C ILE A 96 17.46 0.98 3.06
N PRO A 97 18.74 1.41 3.05
CA PRO A 97 19.10 2.81 2.86
C PRO A 97 18.43 3.37 1.59
N GLY A 98 17.62 4.42 1.74
CA GLY A 98 16.80 5.00 0.67
C GLY A 98 15.43 4.31 0.42
N GLY A 99 15.12 3.25 1.15
CA GLY A 99 13.79 2.64 1.24
C GLY A 99 13.22 2.13 -0.09
N GLU A 100 11.89 2.10 -0.19
CA GLU A 100 11.18 1.69 -1.40
C GLU A 100 11.47 2.60 -2.60
N ALA A 101 11.83 3.87 -2.37
CA ALA A 101 12.26 4.75 -3.46
C ALA A 101 13.51 4.21 -4.17
N MET A 102 14.45 3.59 -3.44
CA MET A 102 15.60 2.92 -4.05
C MET A 102 15.22 1.64 -4.80
N VAL A 103 14.22 0.90 -4.32
CA VAL A 103 13.71 -0.31 -4.99
C VAL A 103 13.01 0.06 -6.29
N LEU A 104 12.16 1.09 -6.26
CA LEU A 104 11.52 1.65 -7.45
C LEU A 104 12.54 2.23 -8.43
N MET A 105 13.69 2.70 -7.93
CA MET A 105 14.85 3.10 -8.73
C MET A 105 15.83 1.95 -9.04
N GLY A 106 15.40 0.70 -8.89
CA GLY A 106 16.18 -0.47 -9.25
C GLY A 106 16.69 -0.44 -10.72
N PRO A 107 17.68 -1.28 -11.06
CA PRO A 107 18.30 -1.28 -12.38
C PRO A 107 17.26 -1.31 -13.51
N GLY A 108 17.34 -0.34 -14.43
CA GLY A 108 16.34 -0.07 -15.48
C GLY A 108 15.56 1.25 -15.33
N THR A 109 15.76 1.99 -14.23
CA THR A 109 15.00 3.23 -13.93
C THR A 109 15.84 4.50 -13.93
N GLN A 110 17.18 4.41 -13.95
CA GLN A 110 17.98 5.62 -14.08
C GLN A 110 17.72 6.24 -15.45
N PRO A 111 17.66 7.58 -15.58
CA PRO A 111 17.52 8.25 -16.88
C PRO A 111 18.57 7.83 -17.92
N HIS A 112 19.68 7.22 -17.47
CA HIS A 112 20.79 6.71 -18.27
C HIS A 112 21.24 5.30 -17.85
N GLY A 113 20.41 4.54 -17.13
CA GLY A 113 20.79 3.22 -16.61
C GLY A 113 20.27 2.11 -17.50
N ARG A 114 21.18 1.28 -18.01
CA ARG A 114 20.83 0.08 -18.76
C ARG A 114 20.06 -0.88 -17.85
N ALA A 115 18.84 -1.27 -18.25
CA ALA A 115 18.26 -2.51 -17.77
C ALA A 115 19.13 -3.64 -18.33
N TRP A 116 19.86 -4.34 -17.46
CA TRP A 116 20.69 -5.45 -17.87
C TRP A 116 19.79 -6.67 -18.10
N TYR A 117 19.25 -6.79 -19.30
CA TYR A 117 18.78 -8.09 -19.77
C TYR A 117 20.02 -8.86 -20.22
N ALA A 118 20.32 -9.98 -19.57
CA ALA A 118 21.34 -10.88 -20.09
C ALA A 118 20.82 -11.43 -21.43
N GLU A 119 21.43 -11.00 -22.54
CA GLU A 119 21.17 -11.63 -23.83
C GLU A 119 21.57 -13.10 -23.74
N GLN A 120 20.60 -14.01 -23.82
CA GLN A 120 20.96 -15.41 -24.03
C GLN A 120 21.51 -15.58 -25.45
N PRO A 121 22.42 -16.55 -25.69
CA PRO A 121 23.09 -16.78 -26.99
C PRO A 121 22.18 -17.06 -28.21
N GLN A 122 20.86 -16.96 -28.08
CA GLN A 122 19.88 -17.30 -29.11
C GLN A 122 18.84 -16.18 -29.35
N GLY A 123 19.06 -14.97 -28.82
CA GLY A 123 18.11 -13.85 -28.97
C GLY A 123 16.81 -14.04 -28.18
N LYS A 124 16.72 -15.07 -27.33
CA LYS A 124 15.63 -15.22 -26.37
C LYS A 124 15.96 -14.41 -25.12
N ARG A 125 15.06 -13.50 -24.75
CA ARG A 125 15.17 -12.75 -23.50
C ARG A 125 14.97 -13.72 -22.33
N ASP A 126 15.84 -13.62 -21.34
CA ASP A 126 15.73 -14.44 -20.14
C ASP A 126 14.58 -13.91 -19.27
N HIS A 127 13.48 -14.66 -19.19
CA HIS A 127 12.38 -14.37 -18.28
C HIS A 127 12.63 -14.92 -16.86
N SER A 128 13.84 -15.42 -16.55
CA SER A 128 14.14 -16.00 -15.22
C SER A 128 13.88 -15.07 -14.05
N HIS A 129 13.99 -13.75 -14.24
CA HIS A 129 13.61 -12.78 -13.20
C HIS A 129 12.11 -12.78 -12.87
N ARG A 130 11.25 -13.17 -13.82
CA ARG A 130 9.80 -13.30 -13.60
C ARG A 130 9.45 -14.51 -12.73
N ASP A 131 10.23 -15.57 -12.80
CA ASP A 131 9.97 -16.80 -12.04
C ASP A 131 10.43 -16.71 -10.56
N ASP A 132 11.36 -15.80 -10.27
CA ASP A 132 11.87 -15.55 -8.92
C ASP A 132 11.17 -14.37 -8.20
N GLU A 133 10.32 -13.61 -8.90
CA GLU A 133 9.51 -12.55 -8.30
C GLU A 133 8.50 -13.16 -7.33
N ARG A 134 8.60 -12.79 -6.05
CA ARG A 134 7.52 -13.08 -5.11
C ARG A 134 6.41 -12.08 -5.36
N GLU A 135 5.16 -12.51 -5.16
CA GLU A 135 3.97 -11.64 -5.19
C GLU A 135 4.09 -10.41 -4.26
N THR A 136 5.01 -10.46 -3.29
CA THR A 136 5.28 -9.35 -2.36
C THR A 136 6.38 -8.39 -2.81
N ASP A 137 7.12 -8.70 -3.88
CA ASP A 137 8.24 -7.88 -4.32
C ASP A 137 7.71 -6.68 -5.11
N SER A 138 8.17 -5.47 -4.74
CA SER A 138 7.78 -4.27 -5.46
C SER A 138 8.44 -4.27 -6.83
N ALA A 139 7.64 -4.32 -7.89
CA ALA A 139 8.13 -4.22 -9.25
C ALA A 139 8.89 -2.89 -9.44
N THR A 140 10.03 -2.92 -10.14
CA THR A 140 10.78 -1.69 -10.43
C THR A 140 10.05 -0.89 -11.50
N LEU A 141 10.00 0.43 -11.34
CA LEU A 141 9.19 1.28 -12.22
C LEU A 141 9.59 1.15 -13.71
N GLY A 142 10.89 1.12 -13.97
CA GLY A 142 11.44 1.05 -15.32
C GLY A 142 11.21 -0.32 -15.96
N LEU A 143 11.34 -1.42 -15.20
CA LEU A 143 11.09 -2.77 -15.70
C LEU A 143 9.63 -2.97 -16.10
N THR A 144 8.68 -2.55 -15.25
CA THR A 144 7.25 -2.69 -15.57
C THR A 144 6.89 -1.93 -16.84
N LEU A 145 7.31 -0.66 -16.97
CA LEU A 145 7.04 0.11 -18.19
C LEU A 145 7.76 -0.43 -19.43
N ALA A 146 8.97 -0.98 -19.27
CA ALA A 146 9.68 -1.65 -20.35
C ALA A 146 8.94 -2.86 -20.88
N GLN A 147 8.43 -3.68 -19.96
CA GLN A 147 7.70 -4.88 -20.31
C GLN A 147 6.39 -4.55 -21.03
N ILE A 148 5.64 -3.56 -20.52
CA ILE A 148 4.43 -3.08 -21.20
C ILE A 148 4.76 -2.57 -22.61
N GLU A 149 5.83 -1.77 -22.77
CA GLU A 149 6.29 -1.32 -24.09
C GLU A 149 6.66 -2.48 -25.01
N ASP A 150 7.43 -3.44 -24.53
CA ASP A 150 7.89 -4.59 -25.30
C ASP A 150 6.71 -5.46 -25.77
N ASP A 151 5.76 -5.75 -24.88
CA ASP A 151 4.54 -6.50 -25.20
C ASP A 151 3.75 -5.78 -26.30
N TRP A 152 3.61 -4.45 -26.22
CA TRP A 152 2.94 -3.68 -27.27
C TRP A 152 3.73 -3.56 -28.56
N ARG A 153 5.07 -3.50 -28.51
CA ARG A 153 5.90 -3.56 -29.72
C ARG A 153 5.69 -4.87 -30.46
N GLU A 154 5.64 -5.99 -29.75
CA GLU A 154 5.34 -7.31 -30.33
C GLU A 154 3.94 -7.32 -30.98
N VAL A 155 2.89 -6.92 -30.24
CA VAL A 155 1.50 -6.87 -30.74
C VAL A 155 1.37 -5.94 -31.95
N LEU A 156 2.06 -4.80 -31.95
CA LEU A 156 2.03 -3.81 -33.04
C LEU A 156 3.00 -4.12 -34.19
N GLN A 157 3.80 -5.19 -34.07
CA GLN A 157 4.88 -5.54 -35.01
C GLN A 157 5.88 -4.40 -35.24
N ILE A 158 6.16 -3.64 -34.18
CA ILE A 158 7.19 -2.59 -34.17
C ILE A 158 8.50 -3.26 -33.69
N PRO A 159 9.65 -3.00 -34.35
CA PRO A 159 10.93 -3.49 -33.86
C PRO A 159 11.18 -3.13 -32.40
N ALA A 160 11.98 -3.95 -31.72
CA ALA A 160 12.48 -3.60 -30.38
C ALA A 160 13.14 -2.21 -30.41
N ALA A 161 13.11 -1.50 -29.28
CA ALA A 161 13.75 -0.20 -29.20
C ALA A 161 15.25 -0.32 -29.53
N ASP A 162 15.72 0.37 -30.56
CA ASP A 162 17.14 0.41 -30.98
C ASP A 162 18.05 1.13 -29.95
N ASN A 163 17.45 1.71 -28.90
CA ASN A 163 18.15 2.61 -27.98
C ASN A 163 18.79 1.83 -26.83
N GLU A 164 20.09 2.02 -26.62
CA GLU A 164 20.83 1.41 -25.50
C GLU A 164 20.39 1.89 -24.10
N LEU A 165 19.54 2.93 -24.04
CA LEU A 165 19.10 3.56 -22.80
C LEU A 165 17.58 3.64 -22.75
N HIS A 166 16.97 2.60 -22.21
CA HIS A 166 15.57 2.62 -21.88
C HIS A 166 15.32 3.46 -20.61
N SER A 167 14.32 4.33 -20.65
CA SER A 167 13.97 5.24 -19.55
C SER A 167 12.46 5.26 -19.33
N VAL A 168 12.02 5.64 -18.13
CA VAL A 168 10.60 5.86 -17.81
C VAL A 168 9.94 6.83 -18.81
N GLY A 169 10.64 7.90 -19.17
CA GLY A 169 10.15 8.90 -20.12
C GLY A 169 10.03 8.37 -21.56
N SER A 170 11.01 7.60 -22.04
CA SER A 170 10.92 7.00 -23.38
C SER A 170 9.82 5.95 -23.47
N ALA A 171 9.65 5.14 -22.42
CA ALA A 171 8.57 4.16 -22.33
C ALA A 171 7.20 4.82 -22.37
N ALA A 172 6.97 5.79 -21.49
CA ALA A 172 5.70 6.51 -21.43
C ALA A 172 5.39 7.24 -22.75
N ALA A 173 6.41 7.81 -23.40
CA ALA A 173 6.23 8.47 -24.71
C ALA A 173 5.81 7.48 -25.80
N PHE A 174 6.42 6.28 -25.85
CA PHE A 174 6.00 5.22 -26.77
C PHE A 174 4.54 4.80 -26.52
N LEU A 175 4.21 4.50 -25.26
CA LEU A 175 2.87 4.07 -24.87
C LEU A 175 1.82 5.15 -25.19
N ASP A 176 2.09 6.43 -24.89
CA ASP A 176 1.17 7.53 -25.21
C ASP A 176 0.95 7.71 -26.72
N GLN A 177 2.03 7.60 -27.51
CA GLN A 177 1.98 7.73 -28.98
C GLN A 177 1.10 6.65 -29.62
N HIS A 178 1.08 5.45 -29.05
CA HIS A 178 0.32 4.30 -29.59
C HIS A 178 -1.01 4.04 -28.88
N LEU A 179 -1.31 4.77 -27.81
CA LEU A 179 -2.42 4.54 -26.89
C LEU A 179 -3.78 4.31 -27.57
N SER A 180 -4.19 5.20 -28.49
CA SER A 180 -5.48 5.06 -29.17
C SER A 180 -5.61 3.77 -29.97
N ARG A 181 -4.49 3.25 -30.51
CA ARG A 181 -4.47 1.99 -31.24
C ARG A 181 -4.42 0.80 -30.27
N MET A 182 -3.58 0.85 -29.25
CA MET A 182 -3.47 -0.20 -28.23
C MET A 182 -4.82 -0.49 -27.56
N ALA A 183 -5.55 0.57 -27.22
CA ALA A 183 -6.86 0.48 -26.56
C ALA A 183 -7.96 -0.20 -27.39
N GLN A 184 -7.75 -0.40 -28.70
CA GLN A 184 -8.73 -0.97 -29.63
C GLN A 184 -8.24 -2.27 -30.32
N ILE A 185 -7.18 -2.91 -29.80
CA ILE A 185 -6.68 -4.20 -30.31
C ILE A 185 -7.00 -5.31 -29.30
N GLU A 186 -7.76 -6.33 -29.71
CA GLU A 186 -8.10 -7.49 -28.87
C GLU A 186 -6.89 -8.38 -28.56
N ALA A 187 -5.89 -8.42 -29.46
CA ALA A 187 -4.70 -9.25 -29.30
C ALA A 187 -3.77 -8.78 -28.17
N GLY A 188 -3.96 -7.56 -27.65
CA GLY A 188 -3.18 -7.03 -26.54
C GLY A 188 -3.99 -6.99 -25.25
N ASP A 189 -3.31 -7.18 -24.12
CA ASP A 189 -3.93 -7.12 -22.79
C ASP A 189 -3.98 -5.68 -22.26
N PHE A 190 -4.73 -4.81 -22.93
CA PHE A 190 -4.88 -3.41 -22.53
C PHE A 190 -5.44 -3.24 -21.10
N PRO A 191 -6.44 -4.02 -20.63
CA PRO A 191 -6.94 -3.93 -19.25
C PRO A 191 -5.88 -4.18 -18.18
N SER A 192 -5.07 -5.23 -18.31
CA SER A 192 -4.00 -5.52 -17.34
C SER A 192 -2.95 -4.41 -17.35
N ASN A 193 -2.52 -3.96 -18.53
CA ASN A 193 -1.57 -2.86 -18.65
C ASN A 193 -2.08 -1.56 -18.00
N ALA A 194 -3.38 -1.26 -18.15
CA ALA A 194 -3.98 -0.10 -17.50
C ALA A 194 -4.02 -0.22 -15.98
N SER A 195 -4.33 -1.40 -15.46
CA SER A 195 -4.24 -1.70 -14.03
C SER A 195 -2.81 -1.56 -13.50
N ASP A 196 -1.81 -2.03 -14.25
CA ASP A 196 -0.41 -1.97 -13.86
C ASP A 196 0.11 -0.53 -13.80
N VAL A 197 -0.20 0.31 -14.80
CA VAL A 197 0.18 1.72 -14.80
C VAL A 197 -0.51 2.50 -13.66
N ALA A 198 -1.78 2.23 -13.39
CA ALA A 198 -2.48 2.81 -12.25
C ALA A 198 -1.86 2.38 -10.91
N THR A 199 -1.45 1.11 -10.80
CA THR A 199 -0.76 0.56 -9.62
C THR A 199 0.61 1.20 -9.43
N LEU A 200 1.37 1.43 -10.51
CA LEU A 200 2.64 2.15 -10.48
C LEU A 200 2.44 3.59 -9.99
N ARG A 201 1.44 4.32 -10.52
CA ARG A 201 1.12 5.67 -10.04
C ARG A 201 0.86 5.66 -8.53
N HIS A 202 -0.02 4.77 -8.07
CA HIS A 202 -0.35 4.68 -6.65
C HIS A 202 0.84 4.32 -5.77
N THR A 203 1.70 3.42 -6.24
CA THR A 203 2.94 3.07 -5.54
C THR A 203 3.87 4.28 -5.43
N LEU A 204 3.98 5.08 -6.49
CA LEU A 204 4.78 6.31 -6.47
C LEU A 204 4.18 7.37 -5.53
N GLU A 205 2.87 7.55 -5.53
CA GLU A 205 2.17 8.46 -4.61
C GLU A 205 2.39 8.05 -3.14
N ASP A 206 2.35 6.75 -2.86
CA ASP A 206 2.59 6.19 -1.53
C ASP A 206 4.03 6.43 -1.09
N VAL A 207 4.99 6.07 -1.94
CA VAL A 207 6.41 6.22 -1.63
C VAL A 207 6.76 7.69 -1.43
N LEU A 208 6.31 8.58 -2.30
CA LEU A 208 6.64 10.01 -2.25
C LEU A 208 5.79 10.81 -1.26
N GLY A 209 4.73 10.19 -0.71
CA GLY A 209 3.76 10.86 0.14
C GLY A 209 2.96 11.95 -0.57
N ASP A 210 2.88 11.92 -1.91
CA ASP A 210 2.15 12.90 -2.74
C ASP A 210 0.64 12.59 -2.84
N GLY A 211 0.23 11.41 -2.36
CA GLY A 211 -1.18 11.06 -2.12
C GLY A 211 -1.50 11.12 -0.63
N ALA A 212 -2.39 12.00 -0.21
CA ALA A 212 -2.98 11.93 1.13
C ALA A 212 -3.86 10.68 1.22
N ARG A 213 -3.28 9.52 1.55
CA ARG A 213 -4.10 8.37 1.93
C ARG A 213 -4.65 8.61 3.33
N ASP A 214 -5.98 8.59 3.40
CA ASP A 214 -6.68 8.32 4.64
C ASP A 214 -6.47 6.82 4.96
N GLU A 215 -5.24 6.43 5.36
CA GLU A 215 -5.01 5.11 5.91
C GLU A 215 -6.01 4.90 7.05
N PRO A 216 -6.75 3.78 7.10
CA PRO A 216 -7.53 3.42 8.27
C PRO A 216 -6.55 3.14 9.41
N GLY A 217 -6.18 4.21 10.11
CA GLY A 217 -5.20 4.17 11.16
C GLY A 217 -5.75 3.53 12.42
N ALA A 218 -4.86 3.32 13.39
CA ALA A 218 -5.21 2.79 14.70
C ALA A 218 -6.50 3.39 15.25
N PRO A 219 -7.32 2.62 15.99
CA PRO A 219 -8.50 3.16 16.64
C PRO A 219 -8.10 4.26 17.62
N CYS A 220 -8.91 5.31 17.67
CA CYS A 220 -8.79 6.40 18.61
C CYS A 220 -8.86 5.83 20.04
N VAL A 221 -7.82 6.06 20.84
CA VAL A 221 -7.74 5.57 22.24
C VAL A 221 -8.88 6.05 23.15
N HIS A 222 -9.66 7.04 22.71
CA HIS A 222 -10.81 7.55 23.49
C HIS A 222 -12.17 7.06 23.01
N CYS A 223 -12.35 6.78 21.71
CA CYS A 223 -13.69 6.44 21.19
C CYS A 223 -13.70 5.21 20.27
N GLY A 224 -12.56 4.56 20.05
CA GLY A 224 -12.42 3.36 19.22
C GLY A 224 -12.51 3.59 17.72
N PHE A 225 -12.90 4.78 17.24
CA PHE A 225 -13.06 5.07 15.82
C PHE A 225 -11.71 5.28 15.12
N SER A 226 -11.59 4.91 13.84
CA SER A 226 -10.32 4.97 13.12
C SER A 226 -9.71 6.38 13.10
N LEU A 227 -8.42 6.45 13.38
CA LEU A 227 -7.61 7.63 13.18
C LEU A 227 -7.24 7.73 11.71
N VAL A 228 -7.36 8.92 11.15
CA VAL A 228 -7.00 9.17 9.74
C VAL A 228 -5.77 10.03 9.71
N ARG A 229 -4.74 9.60 8.97
CA ARG A 229 -3.55 10.42 8.71
C ARG A 229 -3.97 11.63 7.90
N LYS A 230 -3.75 12.82 8.45
CA LYS A 230 -3.85 14.07 7.73
C LYS A 230 -2.43 14.50 7.42
N SER A 231 -2.00 14.17 6.21
CA SER A 231 -0.74 14.63 5.66
C SER A 231 -0.68 16.14 5.85
N ALA A 232 0.32 16.55 6.58
CA ALA A 232 0.55 17.95 6.77
C ALA A 232 0.89 18.53 5.39
N LYS A 233 0.03 19.41 4.85
CA LYS A 233 0.41 20.17 3.66
C LYS A 233 1.74 20.83 3.98
N PRO A 234 2.85 20.47 3.30
CA PRO A 234 4.11 21.08 3.60
C PRO A 234 3.92 22.57 3.42
N LYS A 235 4.24 23.38 4.45
CA LYS A 235 4.31 24.82 4.24
C LYS A 235 5.33 24.99 3.13
N LEU A 236 4.92 25.58 2.02
CA LEU A 236 5.82 25.88 0.93
C LEU A 236 6.99 26.64 1.57
N CYS A 237 8.19 26.07 1.48
CA CYS A 237 9.38 26.81 1.85
C CYS A 237 9.38 28.12 1.05
N ARG A 238 10.01 29.15 1.60
CA ARG A 238 10.04 30.48 0.98
C ARG A 238 10.60 30.42 -0.46
N HIS A 239 11.43 29.43 -0.75
CA HIS A 239 12.03 29.16 -2.05
C HIS A 239 11.05 28.59 -3.09
N ARG A 240 10.07 27.73 -2.71
CA ARG A 240 9.02 27.28 -3.65
C ARG A 240 8.12 28.44 -4.07
N ARG A 241 7.85 29.36 -3.14
CA ARG A 241 7.14 30.61 -3.46
C ARG A 241 7.96 31.47 -4.44
N LEU A 242 9.27 31.59 -4.22
CA LEU A 242 10.17 32.30 -5.13
C LEU A 242 10.22 31.67 -6.52
N ARG A 243 10.22 30.32 -6.62
CA ARG A 243 10.10 29.60 -7.89
C ARG A 243 8.80 29.95 -8.61
N ASP A 244 7.67 29.85 -7.90
CA ASP A 244 6.36 30.09 -8.51
C ASP A 244 6.23 31.56 -8.96
N GLU A 245 6.83 32.50 -8.21
CA GLU A 245 6.97 33.91 -8.59
C GLU A 245 7.89 34.11 -9.83
N VAL A 246 9.04 33.43 -9.89
CA VAL A 246 9.96 33.48 -11.05
C VAL A 246 9.31 32.87 -12.30
N ALA A 247 8.61 31.75 -12.17
CA ALA A 247 7.87 31.12 -13.27
C ALA A 247 6.71 32.00 -13.75
N GLN A 248 6.02 32.71 -12.85
CA GLN A 248 5.03 33.71 -13.23
C GLN A 248 5.66 34.91 -13.95
N MET A 249 6.82 35.38 -13.49
CA MET A 249 7.50 36.53 -14.08
C MET A 249 8.15 36.25 -15.44
N SER A 250 8.64 35.03 -15.67
CA SER A 250 9.29 34.67 -16.93
C SER A 250 8.31 34.41 -18.07
N GLY A 251 7.03 34.17 -17.77
CA GLY A 251 6.03 33.79 -18.77
C GLY A 251 6.27 32.39 -19.37
N GLU A 252 7.28 31.66 -18.88
CA GLU A 252 7.58 30.30 -19.31
C GLU A 252 6.91 29.30 -18.36
N PRO A 253 5.94 28.50 -18.83
CA PRO A 253 5.10 27.68 -17.95
C PRO A 253 5.82 26.48 -17.31
N ARG A 254 7.13 26.26 -17.52
CA ARG A 254 7.80 25.01 -17.11
C ARG A 254 9.30 25.18 -16.83
N PHE A 255 9.68 25.85 -15.75
CA PHE A 255 10.97 25.54 -15.12
C PHE A 255 10.80 24.29 -14.26
N SER A 256 11.48 23.19 -14.61
CA SER A 256 11.54 22.04 -13.70
C SER A 256 12.31 22.44 -12.44
N LEU A 257 12.04 21.77 -11.31
CA LEU A 257 12.83 21.98 -10.08
C LEU A 257 14.33 21.76 -10.35
N LEU A 258 14.67 20.84 -11.24
CA LEU A 258 16.03 20.55 -11.70
C LEU A 258 16.69 21.70 -12.46
N ASP A 259 15.96 22.41 -13.33
CA ASP A 259 16.49 23.56 -14.07
C ASP A 259 16.81 24.72 -13.13
N LEU A 260 15.97 24.90 -12.10
CA LEU A 260 16.14 25.92 -11.08
C LEU A 260 17.30 25.60 -10.13
N LEU A 261 17.45 24.33 -9.74
CA LEU A 261 18.58 23.85 -8.94
C LEU A 261 19.91 23.93 -9.72
N ARG A 262 19.89 23.73 -11.05
CA ARG A 262 21.06 23.96 -11.93
C ARG A 262 21.41 25.44 -12.07
N ALA A 263 20.41 26.30 -12.29
CA ALA A 263 20.62 27.73 -12.48
C ALA A 263 21.07 28.43 -11.18
N TYR A 264 20.65 27.90 -10.02
CA TYR A 264 20.90 28.50 -8.71
C TYR A 264 21.28 27.41 -7.67
N PRO A 265 22.51 26.85 -7.74
CA PRO A 265 22.95 25.79 -6.83
C PRO A 265 22.94 26.20 -5.34
N ALA A 266 22.99 27.50 -5.04
CA ALA A 266 22.82 28.01 -3.67
C ALA A 266 21.42 27.72 -3.09
N LEU A 267 20.37 27.64 -3.92
CA LEU A 267 19.02 27.29 -3.48
C LEU A 267 18.90 25.82 -3.02
N ALA A 268 19.72 24.93 -3.58
CA ALA A 268 19.77 23.52 -3.16
C ALA A 268 20.32 23.39 -1.73
N PHE A 269 21.40 24.11 -1.43
CA PHE A 269 22.07 24.11 -0.13
C PHE A 269 21.21 24.78 0.97
N GLU A 270 20.47 25.84 0.61
CA GLU A 270 19.54 26.51 1.53
C GLU A 270 18.27 25.68 1.82
N HIS A 271 17.92 24.75 0.93
CA HIS A 271 16.83 23.79 1.17
C HIS A 271 17.22 22.72 2.19
N GLU A 272 18.45 22.20 2.12
CA GLU A 272 19.01 21.29 3.14
C GLU A 272 19.10 21.97 4.51
N ALA A 273 19.44 23.27 4.54
CA ALA A 273 19.53 24.05 5.77
C ALA A 273 18.16 24.50 6.33
N CYS A 274 17.05 24.25 5.62
CA CYS A 274 15.69 24.50 6.10
C CYS A 274 15.25 23.41 7.10
N GLY A 275 16.08 23.17 8.12
CA GLY A 275 15.74 22.38 9.29
C GLY A 275 14.42 22.86 9.87
N ASP A 276 13.45 21.96 9.94
CA ASP A 276 12.12 22.14 10.52
C ASP A 276 11.13 23.07 9.80
N GLN A 277 11.48 23.72 8.68
CA GLN A 277 10.53 24.58 7.93
C GLN A 277 9.83 23.88 6.74
N GLY A 278 10.22 22.64 6.43
CA GLY A 278 9.75 21.88 5.26
C GLY A 278 8.42 21.12 5.37
N GLY A 279 7.75 21.14 6.52
CA GLY A 279 6.42 20.55 6.66
C GLY A 279 6.00 20.46 8.12
N SER A 280 4.74 20.77 8.44
CA SER A 280 4.23 20.29 9.72
C SER A 280 4.43 18.77 9.76
N ARG A 281 4.77 18.20 10.92
CA ARG A 281 4.72 16.74 11.04
C ARG A 281 3.31 16.28 10.71
N ASP A 282 3.20 15.11 10.12
CA ASP A 282 1.89 14.49 9.94
C ASP A 282 1.17 14.41 11.27
N ARG A 283 -0.14 14.56 11.19
CA ARG A 283 -1.02 14.45 12.34
C ARG A 283 -2.13 13.48 12.01
N TRP A 284 -2.60 12.77 13.02
CA TRP A 284 -3.72 11.86 12.89
C TRP A 284 -4.93 12.49 13.55
N GLU A 285 -6.08 12.42 12.91
CA GLU A 285 -7.33 12.97 13.44
C GLU A 285 -8.38 11.86 13.51
N CYS A 286 -9.02 11.72 14.67
CA CYS A 286 -10.15 10.80 14.80
C CYS A 286 -11.36 11.35 14.03
N LEU A 287 -11.93 10.57 13.12
CA LEU A 287 -13.10 11.00 12.34
C LEU A 287 -14.34 11.30 13.21
N ARG A 288 -14.51 10.57 14.32
CA ARG A 288 -15.65 10.76 15.24
C ARG A 288 -15.48 11.92 16.22
N CYS A 289 -14.45 11.86 17.08
CA CYS A 289 -14.28 12.85 18.15
C CYS A 289 -13.40 14.05 17.77
N ARG A 290 -12.84 14.07 16.55
CA ARG A 290 -11.98 15.14 16.01
C ARG A 290 -10.71 15.42 16.83
N ARG A 291 -10.36 14.56 17.79
CA ARG A 291 -9.12 14.68 18.56
C ARG A 291 -7.93 14.43 17.65
N ARG A 292 -6.91 15.26 17.79
CA ARG A 292 -5.66 15.21 17.03
C ARG A 292 -4.59 14.47 17.81
N TYR A 293 -3.78 13.73 17.08
CA TYR A 293 -2.71 12.89 17.57
C TYR A 293 -1.43 13.27 16.83
N SER A 294 -0.37 13.48 17.60
CA SER A 294 1.00 13.47 17.07
C SER A 294 1.39 12.06 16.63
N GLU A 295 2.47 11.95 15.86
CA GLU A 295 3.03 10.68 15.44
C GLU A 295 3.32 9.74 16.63
N ASP A 296 3.91 10.26 17.70
CA ASP A 296 4.21 9.45 18.89
C ASP A 296 2.92 8.92 19.57
N GLN A 297 1.88 9.74 19.62
CA GLN A 297 0.57 9.32 20.16
C GLN A 297 -0.13 8.32 19.24
N TYR A 298 0.03 8.45 17.92
CA TYR A 298 -0.48 7.49 16.96
C TYR A 298 0.26 6.15 17.09
N ARG A 299 1.60 6.14 17.12
CA ARG A 299 2.42 4.94 17.35
C ARG A 299 2.07 4.25 18.66
N PHE A 300 1.81 5.02 19.72
CA PHE A 300 1.30 4.49 20.97
C PHE A 300 -0.07 3.82 20.78
N ALA A 301 -1.01 4.45 20.08
CA ALA A 301 -2.33 3.88 19.80
C ALA A 301 -2.26 2.58 18.96
N VAL A 302 -1.39 2.55 17.93
CA VAL A 302 -1.10 1.35 17.14
C VAL A 302 -0.55 0.25 18.05
N GLY A 303 0.44 0.56 18.89
CA GLY A 303 1.04 -0.39 19.82
C GLY A 303 0.03 -0.97 20.81
N VAL A 304 -0.82 -0.15 21.40
CA VAL A 304 -1.90 -0.60 22.31
C VAL A 304 -2.90 -1.50 21.58
N THR A 305 -3.29 -1.12 20.37
CA THR A 305 -4.26 -1.91 19.57
C THR A 305 -3.68 -3.24 19.15
N TYR A 306 -2.42 -3.25 18.69
CA TYR A 306 -1.68 -4.45 18.33
C TYR A 306 -1.54 -5.39 19.53
N LEU A 307 -1.12 -4.87 20.69
CA LEU A 307 -1.07 -5.67 21.92
C LEU A 307 -2.46 -6.20 22.30
N GLY A 308 -3.52 -5.42 22.13
CA GLY A 308 -4.89 -5.84 22.44
C GLY A 308 -5.39 -7.01 21.59
N HIS A 309 -5.18 -6.96 20.28
CA HIS A 309 -5.86 -7.85 19.32
C HIS A 309 -4.96 -8.92 18.68
N SER A 310 -3.64 -8.82 18.79
CA SER A 310 -2.77 -9.83 18.18
C SER A 310 -3.00 -11.21 18.82
N PRO A 311 -3.20 -12.28 18.02
CA PRO A 311 -3.33 -13.64 18.55
C PRO A 311 -1.98 -14.21 19.01
N ALA A 312 -0.87 -13.62 18.58
CA ALA A 312 0.48 -14.05 18.93
C ALA A 312 1.38 -12.86 19.26
N LEU A 313 2.05 -12.91 20.41
CA LEU A 313 2.90 -11.84 20.91
C LEU A 313 4.23 -12.38 21.42
N THR A 314 5.29 -11.57 21.39
CA THR A 314 6.56 -11.91 22.01
C THR A 314 6.42 -11.94 23.54
N ALA A 315 7.35 -12.61 24.24
CA ALA A 315 7.30 -12.70 25.70
C ALA A 315 7.36 -11.31 26.38
N ALA A 316 8.11 -10.35 25.82
CA ALA A 316 8.20 -8.99 26.35
C ALA A 316 6.90 -8.19 26.13
N GLU A 317 6.21 -8.43 25.02
CA GLU A 317 4.90 -7.83 24.74
C GLU A 317 3.81 -8.41 25.66
N LEU A 318 3.84 -9.72 25.89
CA LEU A 318 2.94 -10.38 26.84
C LEU A 318 3.18 -9.93 28.28
N GLU A 319 4.43 -9.66 28.67
CA GLU A 319 4.72 -9.05 29.97
C GLU A 319 4.07 -7.68 30.12
N ARG A 320 4.12 -6.84 29.08
CA ARG A 320 3.42 -5.55 29.07
C ARG A 320 1.90 -5.71 29.06
N LYS A 321 1.36 -6.70 28.35
CA LYS A 321 -0.09 -6.93 28.19
C LYS A 321 -0.73 -7.55 29.44
N ILE A 322 -0.12 -8.61 29.98
CA ILE A 322 -0.73 -9.51 30.98
C ILE A 322 -0.06 -9.32 32.35
N GLY A 323 1.13 -8.72 32.42
CA GLY A 323 1.89 -8.54 33.67
C GLY A 323 2.70 -9.77 34.10
N THR A 324 2.67 -10.86 33.32
CA THR A 324 3.47 -12.07 33.58
C THR A 324 4.91 -11.84 33.12
N PRO A 325 5.93 -12.04 33.98
CA PRO A 325 7.33 -11.82 33.61
C PRO A 325 7.74 -12.60 32.33
N ALA A 326 8.43 -11.94 31.39
CA ALA A 326 8.79 -12.56 30.11
C ALA A 326 9.59 -13.86 30.28
N THR A 327 10.44 -13.94 31.31
CA THR A 327 11.20 -15.15 31.64
C THR A 327 10.30 -16.35 31.96
N GLN A 328 9.20 -16.13 32.67
CA GLN A 328 8.24 -17.19 33.01
C GLN A 328 7.51 -17.69 31.77
N ILE A 329 7.10 -16.78 30.88
CA ILE A 329 6.46 -17.12 29.60
C ILE A 329 7.40 -17.96 28.72
N ARG A 330 8.69 -17.59 28.65
CA ARG A 330 9.69 -18.39 27.93
C ARG A 330 9.80 -19.81 28.49
N VAL A 331 9.77 -19.96 29.81
CA VAL A 331 9.80 -21.27 30.49
C VAL A 331 8.54 -22.09 30.15
N TRP A 332 7.36 -21.47 30.13
CA TRP A 332 6.13 -22.16 29.71
C TRP A 332 6.23 -22.66 28.28
N GLY A 333 6.69 -21.82 27.35
CA GLY A 333 6.87 -22.24 25.97
C GLY A 333 7.99 -23.27 25.77
N SER A 334 9.04 -23.30 26.59
CA SER A 334 10.04 -24.38 26.53
C SER A 334 9.53 -25.71 27.06
N ARG A 335 8.56 -25.67 27.98
CA ARG A 335 7.92 -26.86 28.57
C ARG A 335 6.71 -27.35 27.79
N GLY A 336 6.34 -26.69 26.68
CA GLY A 336 5.15 -27.02 25.91
C GLY A 336 3.83 -26.70 26.62
N LEU A 337 3.85 -25.82 27.62
CA LEU A 337 2.65 -25.37 28.33
C LEU A 337 1.90 -24.26 27.59
N VAL A 338 2.57 -23.62 26.64
CA VAL A 338 2.03 -22.59 25.75
C VAL A 338 2.64 -22.78 24.37
N ALA A 339 1.83 -22.72 23.33
CA ALA A 339 2.23 -22.84 21.93
C ALA A 339 3.10 -21.67 21.47
N LYS A 340 4.14 -22.01 20.70
CA LYS A 340 4.97 -21.06 19.96
C LYS A 340 4.40 -20.90 18.55
N ARG A 341 4.14 -19.67 18.12
CA ARG A 341 3.53 -19.32 16.82
C ARG A 341 4.57 -18.82 15.80
N GLY A 342 5.76 -19.43 15.82
CA GLY A 342 6.88 -19.03 14.97
C GLY A 342 7.71 -17.86 15.54
N ARG A 343 8.61 -17.33 14.72
CA ARG A 343 9.49 -16.20 15.05
C ARG A 343 9.02 -14.94 14.33
N ASP A 344 9.30 -13.78 14.89
CA ASP A 344 9.16 -12.50 14.19
C ASP A 344 10.34 -12.26 13.23
N GLU A 345 10.33 -11.11 12.56
CA GLU A 345 11.37 -10.66 11.64
C GLU A 345 12.75 -10.49 12.29
N HIS A 346 12.82 -10.41 13.62
CA HIS A 346 14.06 -10.35 14.39
C HIS A 346 14.49 -11.71 14.96
N GLY A 347 13.79 -12.79 14.58
CA GLY A 347 14.10 -14.14 15.05
C GLY A 347 13.65 -14.41 16.49
N VAL A 348 12.83 -13.54 17.08
CA VAL A 348 12.28 -13.67 18.44
C VAL A 348 11.00 -14.50 18.41
N TRP A 349 10.86 -15.46 19.32
CA TRP A 349 9.68 -16.31 19.41
C TRP A 349 8.42 -15.52 19.80
N ARG A 350 7.33 -15.78 19.07
CA ARG A 350 5.96 -15.36 19.40
C ARG A 350 5.20 -16.51 20.04
N TYR A 351 4.33 -16.19 21.00
CA TYR A 351 3.57 -17.14 21.79
C TYR A 351 2.08 -16.87 21.62
N ASP A 352 1.28 -17.93 21.67
CA ASP A 352 -0.18 -17.84 21.58
C ASP A 352 -0.75 -17.10 22.80
N VAL A 353 -1.45 -15.99 22.56
CA VAL A 353 -1.95 -15.12 23.64
C VAL A 353 -3.01 -15.83 24.48
N ALA A 354 -3.92 -16.57 23.85
CA ALA A 354 -5.03 -17.22 24.54
C ALA A 354 -4.54 -18.34 25.48
N GLU A 355 -3.52 -19.09 25.05
CA GLU A 355 -2.88 -20.11 25.89
C GLU A 355 -2.11 -19.51 27.07
N VAL A 356 -1.41 -18.39 26.87
CA VAL A 356 -0.73 -17.67 27.98
C VAL A 356 -1.75 -17.20 29.02
N GLU A 357 -2.84 -16.56 28.58
CA GLU A 357 -3.91 -16.10 29.48
C GLU A 357 -4.58 -17.27 30.21
N SER A 358 -4.81 -18.39 29.52
CA SER A 358 -5.33 -19.62 30.13
C SER A 358 -4.39 -20.13 31.22
N ARG A 359 -3.08 -20.14 30.95
CA ARG A 359 -2.09 -20.60 31.93
C ARG A 359 -1.98 -19.69 33.15
N VAL A 360 -2.13 -18.38 32.97
CA VAL A 360 -2.19 -17.43 34.10
C VAL A 360 -3.39 -17.73 34.99
N ARG A 361 -4.59 -17.91 34.41
CA ARG A 361 -5.80 -18.27 35.18
C ARG A 361 -5.62 -19.56 35.97
N GLN A 362 -5.05 -20.60 35.34
CA GLN A 362 -4.75 -21.87 36.03
C GLN A 362 -3.83 -21.68 37.23
N LEU A 363 -2.78 -20.85 37.11
CA LEU A 363 -1.86 -20.58 38.22
C LEU A 363 -2.53 -19.82 39.36
N GLU A 364 -3.42 -18.86 39.06
CA GLU A 364 -4.18 -18.15 40.08
C GLU A 364 -5.13 -19.09 40.83
N GLU A 365 -5.76 -20.03 40.13
CA GLU A 365 -6.61 -21.08 40.72
C GLU A 365 -5.80 -22.05 41.58
N GLU A 366 -4.65 -22.53 41.09
CA GLU A 366 -3.71 -23.39 41.83
C GLU A 366 -3.24 -22.69 43.12
N GLN A 367 -2.90 -21.40 43.04
CA GLN A 367 -2.49 -20.60 44.20
C GLN A 367 -3.62 -20.41 45.21
N ARG A 368 -4.83 -20.11 44.75
CA ARG A 368 -6.00 -19.94 45.62
C ARG A 368 -6.34 -21.23 46.35
N ALA A 369 -6.35 -22.36 45.63
CA ALA A 369 -6.58 -23.67 46.21
C ALA A 369 -5.49 -24.03 47.25
N GLY A 370 -4.22 -23.72 46.95
CA GLY A 370 -3.11 -23.91 47.89
C GLY A 370 -3.25 -23.06 49.16
N GLN A 371 -3.65 -21.79 49.03
CA GLN A 371 -3.89 -20.90 50.17
C GLN A 371 -5.06 -21.37 51.04
N GLU A 372 -6.14 -21.84 50.42
CA GLU A 372 -7.30 -22.39 51.14
C GLU A 372 -6.94 -23.68 51.89
N ALA A 373 -6.23 -24.60 51.25
CA ALA A 373 -5.74 -25.82 51.87
C ALA A 373 -4.81 -25.51 53.07
N ALA A 374 -3.91 -24.53 52.93
CA ALA A 374 -3.04 -24.08 54.01
C ALA A 374 -3.83 -23.47 55.17
N ARG A 375 -4.88 -22.69 54.88
CA ARG A 375 -5.77 -22.09 55.88
C ARG A 375 -6.55 -23.16 56.65
N LEU A 376 -7.11 -24.16 55.96
CA LEU A 376 -7.81 -25.28 56.59
C LEU A 376 -6.86 -26.11 57.46
N ALA A 377 -5.66 -26.41 56.97
CA ALA A 377 -4.64 -27.13 57.75
C ALA A 377 -4.19 -26.34 59.00
N ALA A 378 -4.19 -25.01 58.96
CA ALA A 378 -3.93 -24.17 60.12
C ALA A 378 -5.10 -24.18 61.11
N ALA A 379 -6.35 -24.14 60.62
CA ALA A 379 -7.55 -24.22 61.46
C ALA A 379 -7.63 -25.56 62.23
N THR A 380 -7.35 -26.68 61.56
CA THR A 380 -7.34 -28.01 62.19
C THR A 380 -6.30 -28.11 63.30
N ARG A 381 -5.11 -27.53 63.11
CA ARG A 381 -4.04 -27.50 64.11
C ARG A 381 -4.38 -26.69 65.36
N ASN A 382 -5.24 -25.68 65.25
CA ASN A 382 -5.64 -24.81 66.36
C ASN A 382 -6.92 -25.27 67.09
N THR A 383 -7.47 -26.45 66.75
CA THR A 383 -8.63 -26.99 67.48
C THR A 383 -8.16 -27.39 68.89
N PRO A 384 -8.56 -26.68 69.97
CA PRO A 384 -8.12 -27.03 71.32
C PRO A 384 -8.58 -28.45 71.63
N LYS A 385 -7.66 -29.30 72.12
CA LYS A 385 -8.02 -30.63 72.63
C LYS A 385 -9.08 -30.42 73.71
N ARG A 386 -10.36 -30.67 73.39
CA ARG A 386 -11.41 -30.73 74.39
C ARG A 386 -10.97 -31.77 75.40
N GLY A 387 -10.61 -31.31 76.60
CA GLY A 387 -10.28 -32.18 77.72
C GLY A 387 -11.46 -33.12 77.90
N VAL A 388 -11.21 -34.41 77.73
CA VAL A 388 -12.13 -35.46 78.14
C VAL A 388 -12.20 -35.35 79.67
N ALA A 389 -13.34 -34.91 80.17
CA ALA A 389 -13.66 -34.82 81.58
C ALA A 389 -14.13 -36.18 82.11
#